data_AF-A0A1H9A9K0-F1
#
_entry.id   AF-A0A1H9A9K0-F1
#
_cell.length_a   1.000
_cell.length_b   1.000
_cell.length_c   1.000
_cell.angle_alpha   90.00
_cell.angle_beta   90.00
_cell.angle_gamma   90.00
#
_symmetry.space_group_name_H-M   'P 1'
#
loop_
_entity.id
_entity.type
_entity.pdbx_description
1 polymer ?
#
loop_
_entity_poly.entity_id
_entity_poly.type
_entity_poly.pdbx_seq_one_letter_code
_entity_poly.pdbx_strand_id
1 'polypeptide(L)'
;MNRSLAFVTIAAALGLAACTATPAPDTTPAPTSSTATSAPPHAVVTQVVTETVTKPVAPPAQPVIGSFGYGDLKLGLTLQQALGTKLLGPDISGETQGACTLHEITGTGGKVFVSKAKGVSSIFFTAAMASDGVGEGATEQKLKAGYTTLKAGPGTSYTAVADGNANAYFQFALADDKVTNAVLNLNGQDCHS
;
A
#
# COMPACT_ATOMS: atom_id res chain seq x y z
N MET A 1 12.32 -42.41 -16.17
CA MET A 1 11.41 -42.39 -17.34
C MET A 1 11.42 -40.98 -17.90
N ASN A 2 12.13 -40.79 -19.01
CA ASN A 2 12.36 -39.50 -19.64
C ASN A 2 11.14 -39.12 -20.50
N ARG A 3 10.60 -37.91 -20.33
CA ARG A 3 9.67 -37.33 -21.30
C ARG A 3 10.19 -35.97 -21.74
N SER A 4 10.74 -35.98 -22.95
CA SER A 4 11.21 -34.82 -23.70
C SER A 4 10.05 -33.96 -24.19
N LEU A 5 10.22 -32.64 -24.02
CA LEU A 5 10.11 -31.53 -24.99
C LEU A 5 8.95 -31.50 -26.02
N ALA A 6 8.19 -30.40 -25.96
CA ALA A 6 7.70 -29.70 -27.13
C ALA A 6 7.77 -28.18 -26.88
N PHE A 7 8.68 -27.50 -27.59
CA PHE A 7 8.71 -26.05 -27.70
C PHE A 7 7.69 -25.61 -28.74
N VAL A 8 6.85 -24.63 -28.42
CA VAL A 8 5.99 -23.93 -29.38
C VAL A 8 6.44 -22.48 -29.42
N THR A 9 7.15 -22.14 -30.51
CA THR A 9 7.54 -20.78 -30.89
C THR A 9 6.39 -20.14 -31.65
N ILE A 10 5.88 -19.00 -31.15
CA ILE A 10 4.99 -18.12 -31.92
C ILE A 10 5.71 -16.79 -32.09
N ALA A 11 6.01 -16.48 -33.35
CA ALA A 11 6.48 -15.18 -33.82
C ALA A 11 5.29 -14.38 -34.39
N ALA A 12 5.36 -13.04 -34.26
CA ALA A 12 4.60 -11.97 -34.95
C ALA A 12 4.04 -10.96 -33.91
N ALA A 13 4.11 -9.65 -34.06
CA ALA A 13 4.63 -8.79 -35.11
C ALA A 13 4.95 -7.41 -34.50
N LEU A 14 5.87 -6.69 -35.15
CA LEU A 14 6.26 -5.32 -34.88
C LEU A 14 5.11 -4.35 -35.24
N GLY A 15 4.69 -3.54 -34.26
CA GLY A 15 3.81 -2.40 -34.47
C GLY A 15 4.48 -1.11 -33.99
N LEU A 16 5.23 -0.46 -34.87
CA LEU A 16 5.75 0.89 -34.68
C LEU A 16 4.64 1.89 -35.00
N ALA A 17 4.14 2.61 -33.99
CA ALA A 17 3.35 3.81 -34.19
C ALA A 17 4.06 4.98 -33.50
N ALA A 18 4.83 5.72 -34.30
CA ALA A 18 5.36 7.03 -33.94
C ALA A 18 4.28 8.06 -34.21
N CYS A 19 3.84 8.79 -33.18
CA CYS A 19 3.04 10.00 -33.33
C CYS A 19 3.81 11.17 -32.71
N THR A 20 4.10 12.11 -33.59
CA THR A 20 4.82 13.37 -33.45
C THR A 20 4.10 14.37 -32.53
N ALA A 21 4.91 15.26 -31.95
CA ALA A 21 4.60 16.24 -30.92
C ALA A 21 3.57 17.32 -31.27
N THR A 22 2.99 17.94 -30.24
CA THR A 22 2.50 19.33 -30.27
C THR A 22 2.68 19.95 -28.88
N PRO A 23 3.58 20.95 -28.72
CA PRO A 23 3.62 21.82 -27.54
C PRO A 23 2.97 23.18 -27.83
N ALA A 24 2.18 23.72 -26.89
CA ALA A 24 1.93 25.15 -26.64
C ALA A 24 0.77 25.32 -25.63
N PRO A 25 0.61 26.49 -24.96
CA PRO A 25 1.60 27.47 -24.52
C PRO A 25 1.53 27.78 -23.01
N ASP A 26 2.58 28.45 -22.52
CA ASP A 26 2.63 29.18 -21.25
C ASP A 26 1.53 30.24 -21.14
N THR A 27 0.86 30.30 -20.00
CA THR A 27 0.22 31.53 -19.51
C THR A 27 0.51 31.71 -18.02
N THR A 28 1.57 32.48 -17.76
CA THR A 28 1.87 33.14 -16.49
C THR A 28 0.95 34.35 -16.31
N PRO A 29 0.16 34.45 -15.23
CA PRO A 29 -0.38 35.72 -14.79
C PRO A 29 0.63 36.41 -13.87
N ALA A 30 1.06 37.60 -14.27
CA ALA A 30 1.84 38.55 -13.49
C ALA A 30 1.05 39.08 -12.27
N PRO A 31 1.74 39.61 -11.24
CA PRO A 31 1.11 40.02 -10.00
C PRO A 31 0.38 41.35 -10.17
N THR A 32 -0.84 41.45 -9.64
CA THR A 32 -1.55 42.73 -9.54
C THR A 32 -1.23 43.37 -8.19
N SER A 33 -0.34 44.35 -8.20
CA SER A 33 -0.20 45.33 -7.13
C SER A 33 -1.34 46.34 -7.24
N SER A 34 -2.09 46.53 -6.16
CA SER A 34 -2.98 47.69 -5.99
C SER A 34 -2.61 48.42 -4.71
N THR A 35 -2.15 49.64 -4.89
CA THR A 35 -1.90 50.65 -3.86
C THR A 35 -3.09 51.60 -3.86
N ALA A 36 -3.69 51.86 -2.68
CA ALA A 36 -3.77 53.19 -2.06
C ALA A 36 -5.03 53.42 -1.19
N THR A 37 -4.81 54.23 -0.14
CA THR A 37 -5.72 55.24 0.45
C THR A 37 -6.40 54.92 1.78
N SER A 38 -5.62 55.17 2.84
CA SER A 38 -5.90 55.97 4.05
C SER A 38 -7.36 56.24 4.50
N ALA A 39 -7.68 55.73 5.71
CA ALA A 39 -8.54 56.38 6.69
C ALA A 39 -8.19 55.88 8.11
N PRO A 40 -7.90 56.75 9.10
CA PRO A 40 -7.94 56.40 10.53
C PRO A 40 -9.29 56.87 11.15
N PRO A 41 -9.66 56.48 12.38
CA PRO A 41 -9.20 55.39 13.24
C PRO A 41 -10.38 54.50 13.73
N HIS A 42 -10.09 53.39 14.44
CA HIS A 42 -10.79 52.92 15.65
C HIS A 42 -10.15 51.57 16.02
N ALA A 43 -9.17 51.61 16.94
CA ALA A 43 -8.46 50.42 17.39
C ALA A 43 -9.36 49.61 18.34
N VAL A 44 -9.99 48.55 17.82
CA VAL A 44 -10.49 47.45 18.63
C VAL A 44 -9.43 46.36 18.59
N VAL A 45 -8.62 46.29 19.64
CA VAL A 45 -7.63 45.22 19.84
C VAL A 45 -8.40 43.94 20.14
N THR A 46 -8.73 43.18 19.09
CA THR A 46 -9.19 41.80 19.23
C THR A 46 -7.97 40.90 19.20
N GLN A 47 -7.54 40.43 20.37
CA GLN A 47 -6.50 39.42 20.48
C GLN A 47 -7.05 38.10 19.94
N VAL A 48 -6.75 37.79 18.68
CA VAL A 48 -6.95 36.44 18.13
C VAL A 48 -5.80 35.59 18.66
N VAL A 49 -5.98 35.04 19.86
CA VAL A 49 -5.14 33.96 20.37
C VAL A 49 -5.37 32.78 19.46
N THR A 50 -4.45 32.59 18.51
CA THR A 50 -4.41 31.38 17.68
C THR A 50 -3.80 30.30 18.53
N GLU A 51 -4.64 29.60 19.30
CA GLU A 51 -4.20 28.38 19.98
C GLU A 51 -3.96 27.32 18.91
N THR A 52 -2.69 27.09 18.60
CA THR A 52 -2.25 25.92 17.85
C THR A 52 -2.49 24.69 18.74
N VAL A 53 -3.72 24.17 18.72
CA VAL A 53 -4.08 22.90 19.35
C VAL A 53 -3.34 21.80 18.61
N THR A 54 -2.10 21.57 19.04
CA THR A 54 -1.28 20.42 18.64
C THR A 54 -1.83 19.23 19.42
N LYS A 55 -3.03 18.76 19.06
CA LYS A 55 -3.57 17.53 19.64
C LYS A 55 -2.67 16.39 19.17
N PRO A 56 -2.00 15.65 20.08
CA PRO A 56 -1.29 14.45 19.69
C PRO A 56 -2.32 13.51 19.05
N VAL A 57 -2.11 13.17 17.77
CA VAL A 57 -2.87 12.12 17.11
C VAL A 57 -2.53 10.83 17.85
N ALA A 58 -3.46 10.36 18.68
CA ALA A 58 -3.32 9.07 19.33
C ALA A 58 -3.16 7.99 18.22
N PRO A 59 -2.20 7.06 18.36
CA PRO A 59 -2.10 5.93 17.43
C PRO A 59 -3.46 5.23 17.32
N PRO A 60 -3.86 4.78 16.12
CA PRO A 60 -5.09 4.02 15.97
C PRO A 60 -5.09 2.86 16.97
N ALA A 61 -6.22 2.71 17.70
CA ALA A 61 -6.33 1.84 18.87
C ALA A 61 -6.03 0.35 18.57
N GLN A 62 -5.99 -0.03 17.30
CA GLN A 62 -5.44 -1.28 16.80
C GLN A 62 -4.75 -1.03 15.46
N PRO A 63 -3.61 -1.68 15.17
CA PRO A 63 -2.95 -1.55 13.87
C PRO A 63 -3.84 -2.18 12.78
N VAL A 64 -4.49 -1.33 11.97
CA VAL A 64 -5.39 -1.75 10.89
C VAL A 64 -4.65 -1.78 9.56
N ILE A 65 -4.77 -2.89 8.84
CA ILE A 65 -4.39 -2.99 7.43
C ILE A 65 -5.64 -2.75 6.59
N GLY A 66 -5.66 -1.68 5.81
CA GLY A 66 -6.74 -1.39 4.86
C GLY A 66 -6.41 -1.92 3.47
N SER A 67 -7.38 -1.84 2.54
CA SER A 67 -7.24 -2.32 1.15
C SER A 67 -6.06 -1.75 0.37
N PHE A 68 -5.48 -0.64 0.83
CA PHE A 68 -4.34 0.02 0.18
C PHE A 68 -3.02 -0.14 0.94
N GLY A 69 -3.04 -0.63 2.18
CA GLY A 69 -1.85 -0.81 3.02
C GLY A 69 -2.04 -0.47 4.49
N TYR A 70 -0.94 -0.17 5.18
CA TYR A 70 -0.87 0.08 6.62
C TYR A 70 -0.49 1.54 6.90
N GLY A 71 -1.42 2.34 7.44
CA GLY A 71 -1.18 3.78 7.64
C GLY A 71 -0.76 4.45 6.33
N ASP A 72 0.35 5.18 6.33
CA ASP A 72 0.93 5.81 5.12
C ASP A 72 1.75 4.83 4.26
N LEU A 73 2.04 3.62 4.75
CA LEU A 73 2.73 2.59 4.01
C LEU A 73 1.74 1.89 3.06
N LYS A 74 1.66 2.38 1.83
CA LYS A 74 0.76 1.88 0.79
C LYS A 74 1.46 0.89 -0.15
N LEU A 75 0.68 -0.04 -0.71
CA LEU A 75 1.12 -0.88 -1.83
C LEU A 75 1.57 -0.01 -3.01
N GLY A 76 2.60 -0.45 -3.73
CA GLY A 76 3.14 0.24 -4.90
C GLY A 76 4.12 1.38 -4.60
N LEU A 77 4.29 1.79 -3.34
CA LEU A 77 5.30 2.79 -2.99
C LEU A 77 6.71 2.25 -3.30
N THR A 78 7.55 3.05 -3.96
CA THR A 78 8.96 2.67 -4.15
C THR A 78 9.65 2.54 -2.79
N LEU A 79 10.78 1.82 -2.72
CA LEU A 79 11.55 1.71 -1.48
C LEU A 79 11.84 3.07 -0.83
N GLN A 80 12.23 4.06 -1.64
CA GLN A 80 12.52 5.40 -1.14
C GLN A 80 11.27 6.09 -0.57
N GLN A 81 10.11 5.95 -1.23
CA GLN A 81 8.85 6.50 -0.72
C GLN A 81 8.40 5.80 0.55
N ALA A 82 8.52 4.47 0.60
CA ALA A 82 8.18 3.65 1.75
C ALA A 82 9.05 4.00 2.97
N LEU A 83 10.36 4.19 2.78
CA LEU A 83 11.26 4.72 3.82
C LEU A 83 10.84 6.13 4.27
N GLY A 84 10.39 6.97 3.33
CA GLY A 84 9.87 8.31 3.61
C GLY A 84 8.66 8.35 4.56
N THR A 85 7.89 7.26 4.64
CA THR A 85 6.76 7.15 5.60
C THR A 85 7.22 7.00 7.05
N LYS A 86 8.49 6.63 7.28
CA LYS A 86 9.06 6.26 8.59
C LYS A 86 8.37 5.06 9.27
N LEU A 87 7.53 4.33 8.54
CA LEU A 87 6.90 3.09 8.99
C LEU A 87 7.71 1.85 8.59
N LEU A 88 8.70 2.01 7.70
CA LEU A 88 9.55 0.93 7.23
C LEU A 88 10.90 0.94 7.94
N GLY A 89 11.25 -0.18 8.57
CA GLY A 89 12.53 -0.42 9.22
C GLY A 89 13.67 -0.79 8.25
N PRO A 90 14.85 -1.13 8.78
CA PRO A 90 15.98 -1.56 7.96
C PRO A 90 15.65 -2.83 7.18
N ASP A 91 16.41 -3.08 6.12
CA ASP A 91 16.33 -4.33 5.36
C ASP A 91 16.82 -5.50 6.23
N ILE A 92 16.01 -6.55 6.30
CA ILE A 92 16.21 -7.79 7.05
C ILE A 92 16.23 -9.01 6.12
N SER A 93 16.32 -8.80 4.81
CA SER A 93 16.24 -9.84 3.79
C SER A 93 17.41 -10.84 3.80
N GLY A 94 18.52 -10.49 4.45
CA GLY A 94 19.80 -11.20 4.29
C GLY A 94 20.37 -11.05 2.87
N GLU A 95 21.46 -11.77 2.57
CA GLU A 95 22.17 -11.67 1.27
C GLU A 95 21.40 -12.27 0.07
N THR A 96 20.26 -12.93 0.30
CA THR A 96 19.68 -13.87 -0.68
C THR A 96 18.47 -13.37 -1.48
N GLN A 97 17.94 -12.16 -1.21
CA GLN A 97 16.60 -11.79 -1.69
C GLN A 97 16.54 -11.08 -3.06
N GLY A 98 17.67 -10.99 -3.77
CA GLY A 98 17.69 -10.66 -5.20
C GLY A 98 16.99 -9.34 -5.55
N ALA A 99 15.82 -9.42 -6.23
CA ALA A 99 15.05 -8.26 -6.69
C ALA A 99 14.08 -7.68 -5.64
N CYS A 100 13.97 -8.32 -4.47
CA CYS A 100 13.09 -7.92 -3.39
C CYS A 100 13.88 -7.70 -2.11
N THR A 101 13.42 -6.75 -1.28
CA THR A 101 13.90 -6.56 0.08
C THR A 101 12.78 -6.85 1.07
N LEU A 102 13.14 -7.27 2.28
CA LEU A 102 12.19 -7.60 3.34
C LEU A 102 12.45 -6.65 4.49
N HIS A 103 11.42 -5.98 4.95
CA HIS A 103 11.55 -4.98 6.01
C HIS A 103 10.55 -5.27 7.13
N GLU A 104 10.88 -4.82 8.33
CA GLU A 104 9.92 -4.76 9.43
C GLU A 104 9.11 -3.46 9.39
N ILE A 105 7.84 -3.50 9.77
CA ILE A 105 7.02 -2.32 10.04
C ILE A 105 7.33 -1.85 11.46
N THR A 106 7.90 -0.65 11.56
CA THR A 106 8.39 -0.06 12.81
C THR A 106 7.38 -0.18 13.95
N GLY A 107 7.79 -0.82 15.04
CA GLY A 107 7.00 -0.91 16.27
C GLY A 107 5.86 -1.93 16.25
N THR A 108 5.80 -2.80 15.24
CA THR A 108 4.70 -3.78 15.12
C THR A 108 5.14 -5.23 14.96
N GLY A 109 6.40 -5.49 14.55
CA GLY A 109 6.86 -6.82 14.15
C GLY A 109 6.28 -7.33 12.82
N GLY A 110 5.40 -6.56 12.17
CA GLY A 110 4.87 -6.89 10.85
C GLY A 110 5.95 -6.81 9.79
N LYS A 111 5.80 -7.57 8.70
CA LYS A 111 6.80 -7.63 7.63
C LYS A 111 6.26 -7.04 6.34
N VAL A 112 7.16 -6.56 5.49
CA VAL A 112 6.83 -5.94 4.21
C VAL A 112 7.82 -6.40 3.17
N PHE A 113 7.33 -6.94 2.06
CA PHE A 113 8.16 -7.08 0.87
C PHE A 113 8.13 -5.80 0.04
N VAL A 114 9.30 -5.39 -0.43
CA VAL A 114 9.46 -4.28 -1.36
C VAL A 114 10.17 -4.80 -2.60
N SER A 115 9.45 -4.82 -3.72
CA SER A 115 9.99 -5.14 -5.03
C SER A 115 10.74 -3.93 -5.60
N LYS A 116 11.89 -4.17 -6.22
CA LYS A 116 12.60 -3.14 -6.98
C LYS A 116 11.79 -2.63 -8.16
N ALA A 117 10.97 -3.48 -8.79
CA ALA A 117 10.18 -3.14 -9.96
C ALA A 117 8.79 -2.59 -9.62
N LYS A 118 8.19 -3.07 -8.52
CA LYS A 118 6.77 -2.81 -8.20
C LYS A 118 6.54 -2.03 -6.90
N GLY A 119 7.60 -1.73 -6.15
CA GLY A 119 7.49 -1.09 -4.84
C GLY A 119 6.96 -2.05 -3.77
N VAL A 120 6.33 -1.52 -2.73
CA VAL A 120 5.69 -2.29 -1.65
C VAL A 120 4.72 -3.30 -2.27
N SER A 121 5.10 -4.56 -2.22
CA SER A 121 4.43 -5.64 -2.94
C SER A 121 3.55 -6.49 -2.05
N SER A 122 3.95 -6.66 -0.78
CA SER A 122 3.18 -7.41 0.21
C SER A 122 3.34 -6.83 1.60
N ILE A 123 2.27 -6.84 2.39
CA ILE A 123 2.24 -6.45 3.80
C ILE A 123 1.69 -7.63 4.60
N PHE A 124 2.52 -8.18 5.48
CA PHE A 124 2.21 -9.33 6.31
C PHE A 124 1.58 -8.87 7.61
N PHE A 125 0.48 -9.52 7.96
CA PHE A 125 -0.19 -9.28 9.24
C PHE A 125 0.65 -9.84 10.37
N THR A 126 0.44 -9.30 11.56
CA THR A 126 0.78 -9.97 12.82
C THR A 126 -0.50 -10.33 13.55
N ALA A 127 -0.39 -11.10 14.63
CA ALA A 127 -1.52 -11.41 15.51
C ALA A 127 -2.23 -10.17 16.09
N ALA A 128 -1.58 -9.01 16.12
CA ALA A 128 -2.18 -7.76 16.58
C ALA A 128 -2.89 -6.97 15.47
N MET A 129 -2.70 -7.34 14.20
CA MET A 129 -3.22 -6.63 13.04
C MET A 129 -4.50 -7.27 12.51
N ALA A 130 -5.38 -6.42 11.98
CA ALA A 130 -6.60 -6.88 11.32
C ALA A 130 -7.00 -5.96 10.17
N SER A 131 -7.80 -6.50 9.27
CA SER A 131 -8.50 -5.79 8.19
C SER A 131 -9.97 -6.17 8.30
N ASP A 132 -10.85 -5.17 8.42
CA ASP A 132 -12.30 -5.36 8.65
C ASP A 132 -12.60 -6.31 9.83
N GLY A 133 -11.74 -6.27 10.86
CA GLY A 133 -11.83 -7.11 12.04
C GLY A 133 -11.38 -8.57 11.83
N VAL A 134 -10.84 -8.92 10.66
CA VAL A 134 -10.27 -10.22 10.35
C VAL A 134 -8.73 -10.11 10.34
N GLY A 135 -8.09 -10.94 11.15
CA GLY A 135 -6.65 -11.07 11.26
C GLY A 135 -6.31 -12.50 11.68
N GLU A 136 -5.07 -12.75 12.07
CA GLU A 136 -4.70 -14.06 12.63
C GLU A 136 -5.56 -14.40 13.87
N GLY A 137 -5.96 -15.67 13.97
CA GLY A 137 -6.88 -16.18 14.99
C GLY A 137 -8.37 -16.04 14.67
N ALA A 138 -8.75 -15.26 13.66
CA ALA A 138 -10.14 -15.15 13.21
C ALA A 138 -10.67 -16.52 12.70
N THR A 139 -11.93 -16.83 12.97
CA THR A 139 -12.55 -18.07 12.48
C THR A 139 -12.81 -18.00 10.97
N GLU A 140 -12.87 -19.16 10.32
CA GLU A 140 -13.27 -19.25 8.91
C GLU A 140 -14.64 -18.60 8.67
N GLN A 141 -15.59 -18.78 9.60
CA GLN A 141 -16.90 -18.14 9.53
C GLN A 141 -16.80 -16.61 9.50
N LYS A 142 -15.93 -16.02 10.35
CA LYS A 142 -15.71 -14.58 10.39
C LYS A 142 -15.05 -14.09 9.10
N LEU A 143 -14.07 -14.85 8.58
CA LEU A 143 -13.43 -14.56 7.30
C LEU A 143 -14.45 -14.53 6.15
N LYS A 144 -15.28 -15.57 6.03
CA LYS A 144 -16.33 -15.67 4.99
C LYS A 144 -17.38 -14.57 5.11
N ALA A 145 -17.70 -14.13 6.33
CA ALA A 145 -18.64 -13.03 6.55
C ALA A 145 -18.04 -11.66 6.20
N GLY A 146 -16.74 -11.45 6.45
CA GLY A 146 -16.05 -10.18 6.17
C GLY A 146 -15.71 -9.98 4.69
N TYR A 147 -15.43 -11.05 3.96
CA TYR A 147 -14.97 -10.98 2.56
C TYR A 147 -15.94 -11.67 1.61
N THR A 148 -16.83 -10.91 0.98
CA THR A 148 -17.82 -11.45 0.04
C THR A 148 -17.22 -11.89 -1.30
N THR A 149 -16.02 -11.41 -1.63
CA THR A 149 -15.26 -11.79 -2.83
C THR A 149 -14.31 -12.96 -2.61
N LEU A 150 -14.39 -13.63 -1.45
CA LEU A 150 -13.50 -14.70 -1.05
C LEU A 150 -13.58 -15.90 -2.01
N LYS A 151 -12.42 -16.37 -2.45
CA LYS A 151 -12.24 -17.55 -3.31
C LYS A 151 -11.31 -18.52 -2.61
N ALA A 152 -11.67 -19.80 -2.62
CA ALA A 152 -10.79 -20.86 -2.14
C ALA A 152 -9.61 -21.03 -3.12
N GLY A 153 -8.41 -21.11 -2.57
CA GLY A 153 -7.18 -21.48 -3.27
C GLY A 153 -6.80 -22.94 -2.99
N PRO A 154 -5.59 -23.36 -3.41
CA PRO A 154 -5.06 -24.69 -3.06
C PRO A 154 -4.94 -24.88 -1.55
N GLY A 155 -5.22 -26.09 -1.06
CA GLY A 155 -5.13 -26.43 0.36
C GLY A 155 -6.14 -25.65 1.21
N THR A 156 -5.67 -25.05 2.31
CA THR A 156 -6.46 -24.25 3.25
C THR A 156 -6.30 -22.74 3.01
N SER A 157 -5.94 -22.34 1.78
CA SER A 157 -5.75 -20.94 1.42
C SER A 157 -7.02 -20.31 0.87
N TYR A 158 -7.19 -19.01 1.13
CA TYR A 158 -8.25 -18.19 0.56
C TYR A 158 -7.69 -16.87 0.04
N THR A 159 -8.36 -16.30 -0.96
CA THR A 159 -8.03 -14.97 -1.47
C THR A 159 -9.28 -14.12 -1.62
N ALA A 160 -9.21 -12.83 -1.30
CA ALA A 160 -10.29 -11.88 -1.53
C ALA A 160 -9.73 -10.63 -2.23
N VAL A 161 -10.47 -10.08 -3.19
CA VAL A 161 -10.10 -8.77 -3.77
C VAL A 161 -10.23 -7.72 -2.67
N ALA A 162 -9.27 -6.81 -2.58
CA ALA A 162 -9.33 -5.76 -1.57
C ALA A 162 -10.38 -4.71 -1.97
N ASP A 163 -11.33 -4.44 -1.07
CA ASP A 163 -12.45 -3.55 -1.38
C ASP A 163 -11.98 -2.14 -1.75
N GLY A 164 -12.48 -1.60 -2.87
CA GLY A 164 -12.05 -0.31 -3.40
C GLY A 164 -10.65 -0.30 -4.02
N ASN A 165 -9.91 -1.42 -4.01
CA ASN A 165 -8.59 -1.54 -4.61
C ASN A 165 -8.48 -2.82 -5.47
N ALA A 166 -8.90 -2.72 -6.73
CA ALA A 166 -8.82 -3.82 -7.69
C ALA A 166 -7.38 -4.25 -8.04
N ASN A 167 -6.37 -3.47 -7.64
CA ASN A 167 -4.96 -3.81 -7.80
C ASN A 167 -4.39 -4.54 -6.58
N ALA A 168 -5.20 -4.89 -5.59
CA ALA A 168 -4.76 -5.61 -4.42
C ALA A 168 -5.71 -6.75 -4.04
N TYR A 169 -5.16 -7.71 -3.30
CA TYR A 169 -5.92 -8.82 -2.77
C TYR A 169 -5.37 -9.24 -1.41
N PHE A 170 -6.27 -9.67 -0.54
CA PHE A 170 -5.90 -10.38 0.67
C PHE A 170 -5.70 -11.85 0.37
N GLN A 171 -4.69 -12.45 0.99
CA GLN A 171 -4.47 -13.89 1.04
C GLN A 171 -4.49 -14.34 2.50
N PHE A 172 -5.20 -15.42 2.76
CA PHE A 172 -5.33 -16.02 4.08
C PHE A 172 -4.93 -17.49 4.02
N ALA A 173 -4.25 -17.98 5.05
CA ALA A 173 -4.06 -19.41 5.28
C ALA A 173 -4.77 -19.81 6.56
N LEU A 174 -5.40 -20.99 6.55
CA LEU A 174 -6.10 -21.53 7.71
C LEU A 174 -5.46 -22.81 8.24
N ALA A 175 -5.54 -22.98 9.55
CA ALA A 175 -5.37 -24.26 10.24
C ALA A 175 -6.39 -24.31 11.39
N ASP A 176 -6.96 -25.48 11.64
CA ASP A 176 -7.96 -25.70 12.71
C ASP A 176 -9.10 -24.66 12.68
N ASP A 177 -9.63 -24.40 11.48
CA ASP A 177 -10.71 -23.43 11.20
C ASP A 177 -10.41 -21.97 11.62
N LYS A 178 -9.13 -21.64 11.79
CA LYS A 178 -8.65 -20.30 12.14
C LYS A 178 -7.62 -19.80 11.15
N VAL A 179 -7.65 -18.49 10.91
CA VAL A 179 -6.61 -17.80 10.13
C VAL A 179 -5.29 -17.90 10.88
N THR A 180 -4.27 -18.50 10.27
CA THR A 180 -2.92 -18.60 10.82
C THR A 180 -1.93 -17.66 10.14
N ASN A 181 -2.29 -17.17 8.97
CA ASN A 181 -1.52 -16.17 8.25
C ASN A 181 -2.45 -15.31 7.42
N ALA A 182 -2.15 -14.01 7.35
CA ALA A 182 -2.85 -13.08 6.48
C ALA A 182 -1.83 -12.14 5.82
N VAL A 183 -2.02 -11.86 4.53
CA VAL A 183 -1.15 -10.99 3.74
C VAL A 183 -2.01 -10.12 2.83
N LEU A 184 -1.72 -8.83 2.78
CA LEU A 184 -2.22 -7.94 1.72
C LEU A 184 -1.18 -7.89 0.61
N ASN A 185 -1.56 -8.22 -0.62
CA ASN A 185 -0.68 -8.30 -1.77
C ASN A 185 -1.09 -7.32 -2.87
N LEU A 186 -0.09 -6.81 -3.59
CA LEU A 186 -0.25 -6.13 -4.86
C LEU A 186 -0.46 -7.16 -5.98
N ASN A 187 -1.40 -6.88 -6.89
CA ASN A 187 -1.62 -7.73 -8.05
C ASN A 187 -0.38 -7.82 -8.94
N GLY A 188 -0.03 -9.06 -9.29
CA GLY A 188 1.17 -9.35 -10.07
C GLY A 188 2.48 -9.06 -9.34
N GLN A 189 2.48 -9.00 -8.01
CA GLN A 189 3.72 -8.97 -7.22
C GLN A 189 4.70 -10.08 -7.63
N ASP A 190 5.99 -9.80 -7.48
CA ASP A 190 7.11 -10.65 -7.90
C ASP A 190 8.01 -11.08 -6.73
N CYS A 191 7.61 -10.76 -5.50
CA CYS A 191 8.28 -11.22 -4.28
C CYS A 191 7.60 -12.48 -3.76
N HIS A 192 8.35 -13.44 -3.26
CA HIS A 192 7.79 -14.66 -2.68
C HIS A 192 8.61 -15.06 -1.46
N SER A 193 7.94 -15.61 -0.45
CA SER A 193 8.56 -16.22 0.74
C SER A 193 9.03 -17.64 0.47
#